data_AF-A0A944ZCH1-F1
#
_entry.id   AF-A0A944ZCH1-F1
#
_cell.length_a   1.000
_cell.length_b   1.000
_cell.length_c   1.000
_cell.angle_alpha   90.00
_cell.angle_beta   90.00
_cell.angle_gamma   90.00
#
_symmetry.space_group_name_H-M   'P 1'
#
loop_
_entity.id
_entity.type
_entity.pdbx_description
1 polymer ?
#
loop_
_entity_poly.entity_id
_entity_poly.type
_entity_poly.pdbx_seq_one_letter_code
_entity_poly.pdbx_strand_id
1 'polypeptide(L)'
;AESVITQEVLDASMATVHDMASDSGGKLLHVIPRGYALDNRHLVRMPIGMHAREIHAHTHVVKGDEASIERLRAAAESAGIHVADLIVEPIASAEAALTSTERDDGVVLLDIGGGTTDIAVFVGGQIVHSAVLPVGGWQFTNDLVTAFMTSFEEAEEIKCGSGSVTPEVASMREELFINSLADSVEGPIAVTKRELGQLLKERAHELFRLVKGKLATPHLANVPIDRVVLTGGGAKLDGMQALARYVFQGRVRTSGPRPLVGLDEQYQDPAYSAGIGMLIWGLRNLPSGSHLGVSTVNGAEVLGGGNRWYDAFTGWRKRGERSGNETRTGVSV
;
A
#
# COMPACT_ATOMS: atom_id res chain seq x y z
N ALA A 1 38.23 22.22 4.45
CA ALA A 1 37.87 23.51 3.80
C ALA A 1 36.48 23.36 3.22
N GLU A 2 35.70 24.43 3.12
CA GLU A 2 34.42 24.37 2.40
C GLU A 2 34.68 24.07 0.93
N SER A 3 33.94 23.10 0.39
CA SER A 3 34.02 22.71 -1.02
C SER A 3 32.65 22.78 -1.66
N VAL A 4 32.62 23.04 -2.96
CA VAL A 4 31.39 22.95 -3.75
C VAL A 4 30.93 21.50 -3.77
N ILE A 5 29.64 21.29 -3.51
CA ILE A 5 29.00 19.99 -3.59
C ILE A 5 28.71 19.68 -5.06
N THR A 6 29.31 18.62 -5.58
CA THR A 6 29.12 18.14 -6.96
C THR A 6 28.28 16.87 -6.98
N GLN A 7 27.87 16.43 -8.18
CA GLN A 7 27.17 15.16 -8.34
C GLN A 7 28.03 13.99 -7.83
N GLU A 8 29.34 14.01 -8.08
CA GLU A 8 30.24 12.95 -7.62
C GLU A 8 30.27 12.84 -6.08
N VAL A 9 30.14 13.96 -5.37
CA VAL A 9 30.06 13.97 -3.90
C VAL A 9 28.76 13.31 -3.42
N LEU A 10 27.64 13.59 -4.09
CA LEU A 10 26.35 12.97 -3.75
C LEU A 10 26.33 11.47 -4.03
N ASP A 11 26.88 11.06 -5.18
CA ASP A 11 26.97 9.66 -5.57
C ASP A 11 27.86 8.87 -4.61
N ALA A 12 29.02 9.43 -4.23
CA ALA A 12 29.90 8.82 -3.23
C ALA A 12 29.23 8.70 -1.85
N SER A 13 28.46 9.71 -1.44
CA SER A 13 27.70 9.68 -0.19
C SER A 13 26.63 8.59 -0.21
N MET A 14 25.89 8.45 -1.31
CA MET A 14 24.88 7.41 -1.48
C MET A 14 25.48 6.00 -1.56
N ALA A 15 26.63 5.85 -2.21
CA ALA A 15 27.38 4.58 -2.23
C ALA A 15 27.81 4.17 -0.81
N THR A 16 28.30 5.12 -0.02
CA THR A 16 28.66 4.88 1.39
C THR A 16 27.45 4.40 2.19
N VAL A 17 26.28 5.05 2.03
CA VAL A 17 25.04 4.62 2.70
C VAL A 17 24.64 3.21 2.25
N HIS A 18 24.74 2.92 0.96
CA HIS A 18 24.41 1.61 0.40
C HIS A 18 25.29 0.50 0.99
N ASP A 19 26.60 0.71 1.06
CA ASP A 19 27.54 -0.28 1.61
C ASP A 19 27.28 -0.51 3.11
N MET A 20 27.14 0.57 3.88
CA MET A 20 26.79 0.49 5.31
C MET A 20 25.45 -0.24 5.53
N ALA A 21 24.46 0.03 4.68
CA ALA A 21 23.16 -0.62 4.73
C ALA A 21 23.22 -2.09 4.29
N SER A 22 24.14 -2.46 3.40
CA SER A 22 24.33 -3.86 2.97
C SER A 22 25.02 -4.69 4.05
N ASP A 23 25.96 -4.10 4.79
CA ASP A 23 26.73 -4.77 5.84
C ASP A 23 25.93 -4.98 7.14
N SER A 24 24.91 -4.16 7.36
CA SER A 24 24.01 -4.32 8.50
C SER A 24 22.93 -5.34 8.14
N GLY A 25 22.77 -6.40 8.95
CA GLY A 25 21.99 -7.60 8.61
C GLY A 25 20.58 -7.38 8.02
N GLY A 26 20.10 -8.42 7.33
CA GLY A 26 18.92 -8.38 6.48
C GLY A 26 19.27 -8.06 5.03
N LYS A 27 18.40 -8.44 4.09
CA LYS A 27 18.58 -8.13 2.68
C LYS A 27 18.18 -6.68 2.41
N LEU A 28 19.12 -5.88 1.90
CA LEU A 28 18.83 -4.53 1.44
C LEU A 28 17.92 -4.57 0.22
N LEU A 29 16.79 -3.84 0.28
CA LEU A 29 15.82 -3.73 -0.81
C LEU A 29 15.84 -2.34 -1.45
N HIS A 30 15.75 -1.28 -0.63
CA HIS A 30 15.69 0.10 -1.13
C HIS A 30 16.58 1.02 -0.31
N VAL A 31 17.25 1.95 -0.99
CA VAL A 31 17.92 3.10 -0.39
C VAL A 31 17.35 4.35 -1.06
N ILE A 32 16.45 5.06 -0.37
CA ILE A 32 15.72 6.18 -0.95
C ILE A 32 16.28 7.48 -0.37
N PRO A 33 16.89 8.35 -1.20
CA PRO A 33 17.38 9.65 -0.74
C PRO A 33 16.23 10.54 -0.28
N ARG A 34 16.30 11.08 0.94
CA ARG A 34 15.35 12.07 1.45
C ARG A 34 15.89 13.50 1.33
N GLY A 35 17.20 13.64 1.37
CA GLY A 35 17.91 14.92 1.26
C GLY A 35 19.26 14.85 1.96
N TYR A 36 19.90 16.02 2.09
CA TYR A 36 21.23 16.16 2.63
C TYR A 36 21.26 17.26 3.67
N ALA A 37 21.79 16.97 4.87
CA ALA A 37 22.07 18.00 5.86
C ALA A 37 23.49 18.51 5.63
N LEU A 38 23.63 19.83 5.49
CA LEU A 38 24.91 20.50 5.26
C LEU A 38 25.40 21.10 6.57
N ASP A 39 26.62 20.76 7.00
CA ASP A 39 27.23 21.26 8.25
C ASP A 39 26.30 21.13 9.48
N ASN A 40 25.56 20.03 9.60
CA ASN A 40 24.54 19.77 10.63
C ASN A 40 23.41 20.82 10.71
N ARG A 41 23.08 21.45 9.58
CA ARG A 41 21.96 22.39 9.46
C ARG A 41 20.73 21.73 8.81
N HIS A 42 19.79 22.55 8.35
CA HIS A 42 18.55 22.11 7.72
C HIS A 42 18.77 21.18 6.52
N LEU A 43 17.83 20.26 6.33
CA LEU A 43 17.84 19.31 5.22
C LEU A 43 17.57 20.05 3.90
N VAL A 44 18.45 19.85 2.93
CA VAL A 44 18.32 20.35 1.55
C VAL A 44 18.13 19.17 0.61
N ARG A 45 17.13 19.25 -0.27
CA ARG A 45 16.83 18.15 -1.21
C ARG A 45 17.92 17.97 -2.27
N MET A 46 18.37 19.07 -2.87
CA MET A 46 19.36 19.08 -3.95
C MET A 46 20.44 20.13 -3.64
N PRO A 47 21.55 19.74 -2.99
CA PRO A 47 22.58 20.66 -2.54
C PRO A 47 23.67 20.93 -3.61
N ILE A 48 23.51 20.45 -4.85
CA ILE A 48 24.51 20.64 -5.91
C ILE A 48 24.76 22.14 -6.13
N GLY A 49 26.04 22.53 -6.12
CA GLY A 49 26.48 23.92 -6.23
C GLY A 49 26.52 24.70 -4.91
N MET A 50 25.99 24.14 -3.82
CA MET A 50 26.16 24.71 -2.48
C MET A 50 27.56 24.42 -1.93
N HIS A 51 27.96 25.16 -0.90
CA HIS A 51 29.23 24.97 -0.21
C HIS A 51 28.97 24.39 1.18
N ALA A 52 29.70 23.34 1.53
CA ALA A 52 29.70 22.75 2.86
C ALA A 52 31.07 22.16 3.20
N ARG A 53 31.34 21.94 4.48
CA ARG A 53 32.50 21.16 4.95
C ARG A 53 32.12 19.70 5.12
N GLU A 54 30.91 19.46 5.59
CA GLU A 54 30.38 18.14 5.85
C GLU A 54 28.98 18.01 5.25
N ILE A 55 28.71 16.83 4.68
CA ILE A 55 27.43 16.47 4.11
C ILE A 55 26.97 15.16 4.74
N HIS A 56 25.74 15.16 5.24
CA HIS A 56 25.10 13.97 5.79
C HIS A 56 23.94 13.58 4.89
N ALA A 57 24.01 12.42 4.25
CA ALA A 57 22.89 11.87 3.50
C ALA A 57 21.82 11.35 4.46
N HIS A 58 20.61 11.88 4.33
CA HIS A 58 19.43 11.32 4.99
C HIS A 58 18.71 10.42 3.99
N THR A 59 18.61 9.13 4.33
CA THR A 59 17.98 8.13 3.48
C THR A 59 16.90 7.38 4.24
N HIS A 60 15.91 6.89 3.50
CA HIS A 60 14.98 5.86 3.96
C HIS A 60 15.50 4.51 3.45
N VAL A 61 16.03 3.71 4.36
CA VAL A 61 16.58 2.38 4.05
C VAL A 61 15.53 1.32 4.36
N VAL A 62 15.25 0.47 3.39
CA VAL A 62 14.30 -0.64 3.54
C VAL A 62 15.04 -1.96 3.40
N LYS A 63 14.81 -2.84 4.37
CA LYS A 63 15.39 -4.18 4.42
C LYS A 63 14.34 -5.21 4.75
N GLY A 64 14.58 -6.44 4.33
CA GLY A 64 13.74 -7.58 4.67
C GLY A 64 14.55 -8.78 5.13
N ASP A 65 13.85 -9.80 5.62
CA ASP A 65 14.44 -11.10 5.89
C ASP A 65 14.85 -11.77 4.57
N GLU A 66 16.13 -12.10 4.45
CA GLU A 66 16.71 -12.64 3.20
C GLU A 66 16.05 -13.97 2.81
N ALA A 67 15.79 -14.85 3.78
CA ALA A 67 15.17 -16.13 3.53
C ALA A 67 13.72 -15.99 3.05
N SER A 68 12.97 -15.03 3.58
CA SER A 68 11.60 -14.74 3.16
C SER A 68 11.55 -14.16 1.74
N ILE A 69 12.47 -13.26 1.42
CA ILE A 69 12.60 -12.68 0.07
C ILE A 69 12.94 -13.76 -0.96
N GLU A 70 13.91 -14.63 -0.66
CA GLU A 70 14.31 -15.68 -1.60
C GLU A 70 13.19 -16.72 -1.80
N ARG A 71 12.43 -17.05 -0.75
CA ARG A 71 11.25 -17.91 -0.87
C ARG A 71 10.18 -17.30 -1.76
N LEU A 72 9.91 -16.00 -1.62
CA LEU A 72 8.96 -15.28 -2.47
C LEU A 72 9.41 -15.31 -3.94
N ARG A 73 10.69 -15.01 -4.19
CA ARG A 73 11.28 -15.05 -5.53
C ARG A 73 11.19 -16.44 -6.15
N ALA A 74 11.59 -17.47 -5.41
CA ALA A 74 11.53 -18.85 -5.88
C ALA A 74 10.09 -19.30 -6.19
N ALA A 75 9.10 -18.85 -5.40
CA ALA A 75 7.69 -19.14 -5.67
C ALA A 75 7.21 -18.51 -6.98
N ALA A 76 7.58 -17.26 -7.25
CA ALA A 76 7.27 -16.59 -8.52
C ALA A 76 7.95 -17.27 -9.72
N GLU A 77 9.24 -17.58 -9.60
CA GLU A 77 10.01 -18.25 -10.66
C GLU A 77 9.48 -19.67 -10.94
N SER A 78 9.05 -20.40 -9.91
CA SER A 78 8.40 -21.71 -10.05
C SER A 78 7.05 -21.62 -10.79
N ALA A 79 6.38 -20.47 -10.75
CA ALA A 79 5.19 -20.19 -11.54
C ALA A 79 5.50 -19.72 -12.98
N GLY A 80 6.77 -19.72 -13.39
CA GLY A 80 7.20 -19.26 -14.71
C GLY A 80 7.27 -17.73 -14.85
N ILE A 81 7.32 -17.00 -13.73
CA ILE A 81 7.43 -15.54 -13.70
C ILE A 81 8.87 -15.16 -13.41
N HIS A 82 9.51 -14.46 -14.35
CA HIS A 82 10.84 -13.91 -14.10
C HIS A 82 10.74 -12.65 -13.23
N VAL A 83 11.39 -12.68 -12.06
CA VAL A 83 11.45 -11.54 -11.14
C VAL A 83 12.59 -10.62 -11.58
N ALA A 84 12.23 -9.49 -12.21
CA ALA A 84 13.21 -8.50 -12.66
C ALA A 84 13.76 -7.65 -11.50
N ASP A 85 12.90 -7.32 -10.53
CA ASP A 85 13.27 -6.53 -9.35
C ASP A 85 12.18 -6.64 -8.26
N LEU A 86 12.43 -6.09 -7.07
CA LEU A 86 11.54 -6.11 -5.92
C LEU A 86 11.23 -4.69 -5.42
N ILE A 87 9.96 -4.39 -5.20
CA ILE A 87 9.49 -3.16 -4.57
C ILE A 87 8.71 -3.49 -3.30
N VAL A 88 8.86 -2.66 -2.26
CA VAL A 88 8.01 -2.76 -1.08
C VAL A 88 6.63 -2.16 -1.33
N GLU A 89 5.61 -2.95 -0.98
CA GLU A 89 4.19 -2.67 -1.23
C GLU A 89 3.73 -1.23 -0.92
N PRO A 90 4.01 -0.64 0.26
CA PRO A 90 3.50 0.71 0.55
C PRO A 90 4.07 1.80 -0.38
N ILE A 91 5.23 1.58 -1.00
CA ILE A 91 5.77 2.46 -2.03
C ILE A 91 5.07 2.21 -3.36
N ALA A 92 4.87 0.94 -3.74
CA ALA A 92 4.13 0.58 -4.94
C ALA A 92 2.70 1.17 -4.90
N SER A 93 1.94 0.88 -3.85
CA SER A 93 0.56 1.38 -3.70
C SER A 93 0.48 2.91 -3.73
N ALA A 94 1.50 3.59 -3.20
CA ALA A 94 1.61 5.04 -3.30
C ALA A 94 1.72 5.53 -4.74
N GLU A 95 2.43 4.83 -5.64
CA GLU A 95 2.58 5.22 -7.06
C GLU A 95 1.24 5.27 -7.80
N ALA A 96 0.35 4.33 -7.46
CA ALA A 96 -0.98 4.21 -8.05
C ALA A 96 -2.00 5.16 -7.40
N ALA A 97 -2.03 5.23 -6.06
CA ALA A 97 -3.12 5.82 -5.30
C ALA A 97 -2.92 7.29 -4.91
N LEU A 98 -1.68 7.77 -4.82
CA LEU A 98 -1.38 9.14 -4.39
C LEU A 98 -1.13 10.08 -5.57
N THR A 99 -1.55 11.34 -5.39
CA THR A 99 -1.12 12.45 -6.25
C THR A 99 0.21 13.03 -5.78
N SER A 100 0.91 13.77 -6.65
CA SER A 100 2.13 14.50 -6.28
C SER A 100 1.85 15.53 -5.17
N THR A 101 0.76 16.29 -5.30
CA THR A 101 0.34 17.28 -4.30
C THR A 101 0.15 16.67 -2.92
N GLU A 102 -0.49 15.49 -2.82
CA GLU A 102 -0.66 14.85 -1.52
C GLU A 102 0.66 14.39 -0.90
N ARG A 103 1.60 13.90 -1.73
CA ARG A 103 2.95 13.55 -1.25
C ARG A 103 3.75 14.77 -0.82
N ASP A 104 3.55 15.91 -1.47
CA ASP A 104 4.21 17.17 -1.15
C ASP A 104 3.66 17.79 0.14
N ASP A 105 2.33 17.90 0.26
CA ASP A 105 1.63 18.51 1.40
C ASP A 105 1.75 17.69 2.68
N GLY A 106 1.87 16.37 2.55
CA GLY A 106 2.04 15.44 3.66
C GLY A 106 0.89 14.44 3.75
N VAL A 107 1.15 13.15 3.56
CA VAL A 107 0.11 12.13 3.52
C VAL A 107 0.54 10.86 4.22
N VAL A 108 -0.40 10.26 4.96
CA VAL A 108 -0.31 8.88 5.42
C VAL A 108 -1.13 8.01 4.47
N LEU A 109 -0.48 7.13 3.73
CA LEU A 109 -1.14 6.06 2.99
C LEU A 109 -1.31 4.85 3.92
N LEU A 110 -2.52 4.31 3.97
CA LEU A 110 -2.87 3.05 4.61
C LEU A 110 -3.37 2.09 3.53
N ASP A 111 -2.56 1.10 3.17
CA ASP A 111 -2.99 -0.01 2.32
C ASP A 111 -3.52 -1.14 3.20
N ILE A 112 -4.83 -1.33 3.23
CA ILE A 112 -5.51 -2.31 4.06
C ILE A 112 -5.74 -3.55 3.21
N GLY A 113 -4.80 -4.49 3.27
CA GLY A 113 -4.82 -5.74 2.55
C GLY A 113 -5.63 -6.84 3.25
N GLY A 114 -5.44 -8.08 2.79
CA GLY A 114 -6.06 -9.26 3.40
C GLY A 114 -5.44 -9.63 4.75
N GLY A 115 -4.11 -9.70 4.83
CA GLY A 115 -3.41 -10.10 6.06
C GLY A 115 -2.77 -8.95 6.85
N THR A 116 -2.45 -7.86 6.16
CA THR A 116 -1.67 -6.74 6.71
C THR A 116 -2.33 -5.41 6.43
N THR A 117 -1.89 -4.40 7.17
CA THR A 117 -2.07 -3.00 6.81
C THR A 117 -0.71 -2.35 6.72
N ASP A 118 -0.38 -1.87 5.52
CA ASP A 118 0.88 -1.24 5.20
C ASP A 118 0.73 0.28 5.31
N ILE A 119 1.69 0.91 5.99
CA ILE A 119 1.72 2.33 6.30
C ILE A 119 2.89 2.94 5.57
N ALA A 120 2.64 3.99 4.78
CA ALA A 120 3.70 4.90 4.31
C ALA A 120 3.34 6.35 4.61
N VAL A 121 4.33 7.11 5.03
CA VAL A 121 4.21 8.54 5.29
C VAL A 121 5.07 9.27 4.28
N PHE A 122 4.49 10.22 3.56
CA PHE A 122 5.19 11.08 2.61
C PHE A 122 5.09 12.53 3.04
N VAL A 123 6.16 13.30 2.89
CA VAL A 123 6.19 14.78 3.03
C VAL A 123 7.23 15.35 2.07
N GLY A 124 6.92 16.47 1.41
CA GLY A 124 7.83 17.08 0.43
C GLY A 124 8.16 16.14 -0.73
N GLY A 125 7.21 15.27 -1.10
CA GLY A 125 7.34 14.34 -2.22
C GLY A 125 8.16 13.09 -1.91
N GLN A 126 8.65 12.94 -0.67
CA GLN A 126 9.54 11.84 -0.26
C GLN A 126 8.90 10.99 0.83
N ILE A 127 9.19 9.69 0.81
CA ILE A 127 8.83 8.82 1.92
C ILE A 127 9.69 9.16 3.15
N VAL A 128 9.04 9.32 4.29
CA VAL A 128 9.67 9.66 5.56
C VAL A 128 9.53 8.58 6.62
N HIS A 129 8.59 7.66 6.43
CA HIS A 129 8.38 6.50 7.28
C HIS A 129 7.60 5.41 6.54
N SER A 130 7.89 4.16 6.86
CA SER A 130 7.10 3.00 6.46
C SER A 130 6.99 2.02 7.62
N ALA A 131 5.84 1.38 7.77
CA ALA A 131 5.61 0.36 8.78
C ALA A 131 4.53 -0.62 8.31
N VAL A 132 4.49 -1.81 8.91
CA VAL A 132 3.47 -2.83 8.65
C VAL A 132 2.79 -3.21 9.96
N LEU A 133 1.48 -3.40 9.90
CA LEU A 133 0.68 -4.01 10.96
C LEU A 133 0.20 -5.39 10.49
N PRO A 134 0.31 -6.44 11.31
CA PRO A 134 -0.20 -7.77 10.99
C PRO A 134 -1.73 -7.85 11.24
N VAL A 135 -2.46 -6.86 10.71
CA VAL A 135 -3.91 -6.71 10.80
C VAL A 135 -4.41 -6.22 9.45
N GLY A 136 -5.23 -7.01 8.77
CA GLY A 136 -5.92 -6.69 7.53
C GLY A 136 -7.34 -7.25 7.55
N GLY A 137 -7.92 -7.50 6.38
CA GLY A 137 -9.28 -8.02 6.23
C GLY A 137 -9.54 -9.39 6.88
N TRP A 138 -8.52 -10.22 7.08
CA TRP A 138 -8.63 -11.54 7.70
C TRP A 138 -9.12 -11.45 9.15
N GLN A 139 -8.61 -10.50 9.92
CA GLN A 139 -9.00 -10.31 11.32
C GLN A 139 -10.46 -9.88 11.44
N PHE A 140 -10.96 -9.09 10.48
CA PHE A 140 -12.39 -8.74 10.43
C PHE A 140 -13.25 -9.98 10.23
N THR A 141 -12.86 -10.86 9.30
CA THR A 141 -13.59 -12.11 9.04
C THR A 141 -13.52 -13.06 10.23
N ASN A 142 -12.34 -13.18 10.84
CA ASN A 142 -12.13 -14.06 11.98
C ASN A 142 -12.96 -13.63 13.21
N ASP A 143 -13.21 -12.33 13.39
CA ASP A 143 -14.11 -11.85 14.44
C ASP A 143 -15.55 -12.32 14.21
N LEU A 144 -16.02 -12.35 12.96
CA LEU A 144 -17.35 -12.86 12.61
C LEU A 144 -17.44 -14.38 12.77
N VAL A 145 -16.40 -15.12 12.34
CA VAL A 145 -16.28 -16.56 12.56
C VAL A 145 -16.44 -16.87 14.05
N THR A 146 -15.72 -16.13 14.89
CA THR A 146 -15.73 -16.36 16.35
C THR A 146 -17.09 -15.98 16.95
N ALA A 147 -17.67 -14.85 16.54
CA ALA A 147 -18.90 -14.34 17.12
C ALA A 147 -20.15 -15.14 16.69
N PHE A 148 -20.21 -15.56 15.43
CA PHE A 148 -21.36 -16.26 14.86
C PHE A 148 -21.16 -17.77 14.75
N MET A 149 -19.99 -18.27 15.14
CA MET A 149 -19.61 -19.69 15.05
C MET A 149 -19.86 -20.26 13.64
N THR A 150 -19.53 -19.50 12.60
CA THR A 150 -19.74 -19.87 11.19
C THR A 150 -18.41 -20.21 10.50
N SER A 151 -18.45 -20.69 9.25
CA SER A 151 -17.25 -20.93 8.45
C SER A 151 -16.56 -19.62 8.07
N PHE A 152 -15.27 -19.69 7.74
CA PHE A 152 -14.53 -18.52 7.28
C PHE A 152 -15.08 -18.00 5.95
N GLU A 153 -15.47 -18.91 5.06
CA GLU A 153 -16.01 -18.61 3.73
C GLU A 153 -17.34 -17.85 3.84
N GLU A 154 -18.26 -18.31 4.69
CA GLU A 154 -19.55 -17.65 4.90
C GLU A 154 -19.38 -16.30 5.60
N ALA A 155 -18.48 -16.21 6.58
CA ALA A 155 -18.12 -14.94 7.22
C ALA A 155 -17.55 -13.93 6.22
N GLU A 156 -16.67 -14.37 5.31
CA GLU A 156 -16.08 -13.50 4.27
C GLU A 156 -17.15 -13.01 3.30
N GLU A 157 -18.04 -13.90 2.86
CA GLU A 157 -19.14 -13.59 1.96
C GLU A 157 -20.07 -12.55 2.57
N ILE A 158 -20.48 -12.74 3.83
CA ILE A 158 -21.36 -11.80 4.55
C ILE A 158 -20.66 -10.46 4.79
N LYS A 159 -19.39 -10.46 5.18
CA LYS A 159 -18.59 -9.24 5.33
C LYS A 159 -18.53 -8.46 4.02
N CYS A 160 -18.23 -9.13 2.90
CA CYS A 160 -18.11 -8.48 1.60
C CYS A 160 -19.45 -8.02 1.03
N GLY A 161 -20.52 -8.79 1.23
CA GLY A 161 -21.84 -8.51 0.66
C GLY A 161 -22.71 -7.56 1.49
N SER A 162 -22.58 -7.59 2.82
CA SER A 162 -23.47 -6.88 3.76
C SER A 162 -22.75 -6.12 4.88
N GLY A 163 -21.42 -6.18 4.95
CA GLY A 163 -20.64 -5.54 6.01
C GLY A 163 -20.60 -4.02 5.90
N SER A 164 -20.76 -3.33 7.03
CA SER A 164 -20.58 -1.89 7.18
C SER A 164 -20.05 -1.56 8.56
N VAL A 165 -19.11 -0.62 8.68
CA VAL A 165 -18.59 -0.14 9.98
C VAL A 165 -19.43 1.00 10.56
N THR A 166 -20.66 1.20 10.06
CA THR A 166 -21.61 2.23 10.52
C THR A 166 -22.93 1.61 11.02
N PRO A 167 -22.89 0.84 12.13
CA PRO A 167 -24.06 0.12 12.65
C PRO A 167 -25.20 1.03 13.13
N GLU A 168 -24.95 2.34 13.29
CA GLU A 168 -25.96 3.31 13.74
C GLU A 168 -26.96 3.74 12.64
N VAL A 169 -26.76 3.33 11.38
CA VAL A 169 -27.64 3.71 10.27
C VAL A 169 -28.99 2.98 10.36
N ALA A 170 -30.08 3.70 10.07
CA ALA A 170 -31.46 3.21 10.24
C ALA A 170 -31.81 1.94 9.45
N SER A 171 -31.09 1.65 8.37
CA SER A 171 -31.24 0.44 7.52
C SER A 171 -30.67 -0.84 8.14
N MET A 172 -29.99 -0.78 9.29
CA MET A 172 -29.28 -1.92 9.88
C MET A 172 -30.17 -2.88 10.69
N ARG A 173 -31.50 -2.85 10.49
CA ARG A 173 -32.48 -3.76 11.13
C ARG A 173 -32.76 -5.02 10.32
N GLU A 174 -32.28 -5.08 9.09
CA GLU A 174 -32.41 -6.26 8.22
C GLU A 174 -31.68 -7.45 8.84
N GLU A 175 -32.33 -8.61 8.83
CA GLU A 175 -31.79 -9.88 9.30
C GLU A 175 -31.07 -10.61 8.16
N LEU A 176 -29.92 -11.18 8.50
CA LEU A 176 -29.14 -12.10 7.69
C LEU A 176 -29.21 -13.47 8.35
N PHE A 177 -29.34 -14.52 7.54
CA PHE A 177 -29.35 -15.89 8.03
C PHE A 177 -27.98 -16.51 7.80
N ILE A 178 -27.35 -16.97 8.88
CA ILE A 178 -25.98 -17.51 8.88
C ILE A 178 -26.03 -18.96 9.34
N ASN A 179 -25.36 -19.87 8.64
CA ASN A 179 -25.23 -21.24 9.11
C ASN A 179 -24.23 -21.29 10.27
N SER A 180 -24.75 -21.55 11.46
CA SER A 180 -23.94 -21.77 12.66
C SER A 180 -23.43 -23.21 12.65
N LEU A 181 -22.14 -23.37 12.97
CA LEU A 181 -21.45 -24.66 13.16
C LEU A 181 -21.48 -25.11 14.64
N ALA A 182 -22.17 -24.38 15.51
CA ALA A 182 -22.33 -24.77 16.90
C ALA A 182 -23.23 -26.01 17.05
N ASP A 183 -22.72 -27.03 17.75
CA ASP A 183 -23.42 -28.32 17.96
C ASP A 183 -24.81 -28.18 18.59
N SER A 184 -25.06 -27.08 19.31
CA SER A 184 -26.32 -26.81 20.01
C SER A 184 -27.38 -26.09 19.18
N VAL A 185 -27.08 -25.71 17.93
CA VAL A 185 -27.97 -24.93 17.07
C VAL A 185 -28.37 -25.75 15.85
N GLU A 186 -29.67 -26.02 15.72
CA GLU A 186 -30.21 -26.61 14.51
C GLU A 186 -30.62 -25.51 13.51
N GLY A 187 -29.94 -25.47 12.36
CA GLY A 187 -30.26 -24.57 11.25
C GLY A 187 -29.63 -23.17 11.34
N PRO A 188 -29.99 -22.25 10.41
CA PRO A 188 -29.42 -20.91 10.36
C PRO A 188 -29.83 -20.05 11.56
N ILE A 189 -28.89 -19.25 12.07
CA ILE A 189 -29.16 -18.19 13.05
C ILE A 189 -29.52 -16.89 12.33
N ALA A 190 -30.43 -16.11 12.91
CA ALA A 190 -30.72 -14.76 12.45
C ALA A 190 -29.78 -13.76 13.14
N VAL A 191 -29.05 -12.99 12.35
CA VAL A 191 -28.15 -11.93 12.79
C VAL A 191 -28.53 -10.63 12.09
N THR A 192 -28.72 -9.56 12.85
CA THR A 192 -29.02 -8.26 12.25
C THR A 192 -27.78 -7.64 11.60
N LYS A 193 -27.95 -6.86 10.53
CA LYS A 193 -26.85 -6.06 9.95
C LYS A 193 -26.16 -5.17 11.00
N ARG A 194 -26.91 -4.71 12.01
CA ARG A 194 -26.36 -3.93 13.13
C ARG A 194 -25.36 -4.73 13.98
N GLU A 195 -25.67 -5.98 14.31
CA GLU A 195 -24.76 -6.85 15.08
C GLU A 195 -23.48 -7.13 14.30
N LEU A 196 -23.61 -7.49 13.02
CA LEU A 196 -22.49 -7.62 12.08
C LEU A 196 -21.64 -6.34 12.05
N GLY A 197 -22.29 -5.19 11.86
CA GLY A 197 -21.61 -3.91 11.74
C GLY A 197 -20.92 -3.45 13.03
N GLN A 198 -21.42 -3.84 14.20
CA GLN A 198 -20.76 -3.54 15.47
C GLN A 198 -19.41 -4.23 15.58
N LEU A 199 -19.32 -5.52 15.24
CA LEU A 199 -18.07 -6.28 15.25
C LEU A 199 -17.05 -5.67 14.28
N LEU A 200 -17.48 -5.40 13.04
CA LEU A 200 -16.63 -4.79 12.02
C LEU A 200 -16.14 -3.40 12.41
N LYS A 201 -17.02 -2.59 13.03
CA LYS A 201 -16.67 -1.26 13.54
C LYS A 201 -15.61 -1.34 14.63
N GLU A 202 -15.75 -2.23 15.61
CA GLU A 202 -14.75 -2.37 16.68
C GLU A 202 -13.38 -2.77 16.12
N ARG A 203 -13.34 -3.74 15.18
CA ARG A 203 -12.08 -4.13 14.52
C ARG A 203 -11.45 -3.00 13.73
N ALA A 204 -12.24 -2.23 12.96
CA ALA A 204 -11.73 -1.06 12.26
C ALA A 204 -11.22 0.02 13.23
N HIS A 205 -11.93 0.24 14.33
CA HIS A 205 -11.51 1.16 15.38
C HIS A 205 -10.17 0.75 16.00
N GLU A 206 -9.98 -0.53 16.28
CA GLU A 206 -8.72 -1.08 16.76
C GLU A 206 -7.60 -0.91 15.74
N LEU A 207 -7.83 -1.27 14.48
CA LEU A 207 -6.86 -1.07 13.40
C LEU A 207 -6.38 0.38 13.35
N PHE A 208 -7.30 1.36 13.34
CA PHE A 208 -6.91 2.77 13.31
C PHE A 208 -6.21 3.24 14.59
N ARG A 209 -6.51 2.67 15.76
CA ARG A 209 -5.75 2.93 16.98
C ARG A 209 -4.32 2.39 16.89
N LEU A 210 -4.13 1.19 16.34
CA LEU A 210 -2.81 0.61 16.09
C LEU A 210 -1.99 1.45 15.11
N VAL A 211 -2.63 1.94 14.03
CA VAL A 211 -2.01 2.89 13.09
C VAL A 211 -1.57 4.16 13.82
N LYS A 212 -2.43 4.77 14.65
CA LYS A 212 -2.02 5.94 15.45
C LYS A 212 -0.84 5.63 16.36
N GLY A 213 -0.80 4.45 16.97
CA GLY A 213 0.33 3.98 17.75
C GLY A 213 1.63 3.92 16.95
N LYS A 214 1.59 3.42 15.70
CA LYS A 214 2.74 3.40 14.79
C LYS A 214 3.20 4.80 14.37
N LEU A 215 2.26 5.72 14.21
CA LEU A 215 2.55 7.12 13.85
C LEU A 215 3.05 7.95 15.04
N ALA A 216 2.77 7.55 16.28
CA ALA A 216 3.18 8.22 17.51
C ALA A 216 4.65 7.93 17.89
N THR A 217 5.56 8.10 16.93
CA THR A 217 7.02 7.90 17.08
C THR A 217 7.75 9.25 17.09
N PRO A 218 8.84 9.43 17.88
CA PRO A 218 9.50 10.72 18.03
C PRO A 218 9.93 11.38 16.71
N HIS A 219 10.38 10.60 15.73
CA HIS A 219 10.82 11.14 14.43
C HIS A 219 9.67 11.64 13.54
N LEU A 220 8.41 11.34 13.89
CA LEU A 220 7.21 11.84 13.21
C LEU A 220 6.51 12.97 13.96
N ALA A 221 6.94 13.30 15.19
CA ALA A 221 6.22 14.23 16.06
C ALA A 221 5.98 15.63 15.43
N ASN A 222 6.93 16.09 14.61
CA ASN A 222 6.87 17.40 13.93
C ASN A 222 6.68 17.28 12.41
N VAL A 223 6.29 16.10 11.91
CA VAL A 223 6.06 15.88 10.49
C VAL A 223 4.66 16.39 10.15
N PRO A 224 4.53 17.40 9.26
CA PRO A 224 3.21 17.93 8.89
C PRO A 224 2.46 16.87 8.08
N ILE A 225 1.35 16.38 8.61
CA ILE A 225 0.45 15.45 7.93
C ILE A 225 -0.82 16.20 7.57
N ASP A 226 -1.09 16.29 6.28
CA ASP A 226 -2.26 16.97 5.74
C ASP A 226 -3.50 16.07 5.69
N ARG A 227 -3.30 14.79 5.40
CA ARG A 227 -4.39 13.82 5.21
C ARG A 227 -3.96 12.36 5.38
N VAL A 228 -4.97 11.50 5.45
CA VAL A 228 -4.85 10.04 5.34
C VAL A 228 -5.53 9.59 4.05
N VAL A 229 -4.88 8.70 3.31
CA VAL A 229 -5.45 8.03 2.13
C VAL A 229 -5.56 6.54 2.43
N LEU A 230 -6.75 5.98 2.26
CA LEU A 230 -7.01 4.55 2.41
C LEU A 230 -6.97 3.88 1.04
N THR A 231 -6.33 2.72 0.94
CA THR A 231 -6.33 1.87 -0.25
C THR A 231 -6.34 0.39 0.14
N GLY A 232 -6.28 -0.52 -0.83
CA GLY A 232 -6.38 -1.97 -0.62
C GLY A 232 -7.82 -2.46 -0.53
N GLY A 233 -7.99 -3.78 -0.58
CA GLY A 233 -9.31 -4.41 -0.57
C GLY A 233 -10.12 -4.11 0.70
N GLY A 234 -9.44 -4.05 1.86
CA GLY A 234 -10.08 -3.75 3.15
C GLY A 234 -10.59 -2.32 3.28
N ALA A 235 -10.02 -1.36 2.53
CA ALA A 235 -10.51 0.03 2.51
C ALA A 235 -11.89 0.19 1.86
N LYS A 236 -12.38 -0.84 1.16
CA LYS A 236 -13.69 -0.87 0.50
C LYS A 236 -14.85 -1.15 1.45
N LEU A 237 -14.58 -1.63 2.66
CA LEU A 237 -15.63 -1.94 3.62
C LEU A 237 -16.46 -0.68 3.88
N ASP A 238 -17.78 -0.80 3.80
CA ASP A 238 -18.66 0.37 3.85
C ASP A 238 -18.48 1.15 5.17
N GLY A 239 -18.45 2.48 5.07
CA GLY A 239 -18.21 3.38 6.19
C GLY A 239 -16.74 3.54 6.62
N MET A 240 -15.78 2.81 6.05
CA MET A 240 -14.37 2.83 6.49
C MET A 240 -13.75 4.23 6.44
N GLN A 241 -14.00 4.98 5.36
CA GLN A 241 -13.54 6.36 5.22
C GLN A 241 -14.12 7.29 6.31
N ALA A 242 -15.41 7.14 6.62
CA ALA A 242 -16.08 7.98 7.62
C ALA A 242 -15.54 7.68 9.03
N LEU A 243 -15.36 6.40 9.35
CA LEU A 243 -14.78 5.96 10.61
C LEU A 243 -13.32 6.43 10.76
N ALA A 244 -12.51 6.29 9.72
CA ALA A 244 -11.15 6.80 9.70
C ALA A 244 -11.12 8.31 9.94
N ARG A 245 -12.02 9.07 9.30
CA ARG A 245 -12.15 10.52 9.49
C ARG A 245 -12.46 10.87 10.95
N TYR A 246 -13.31 10.09 11.59
CA TYR A 246 -13.61 10.20 13.03
C TYR A 246 -12.40 9.86 13.92
N VAL A 247 -11.61 8.83 13.60
CA VAL A 247 -10.47 8.41 14.44
C VAL A 247 -9.25 9.34 14.29
N PHE A 248 -8.97 9.76 13.06
CA PHE A 248 -7.81 10.60 12.74
C PHE A 248 -8.08 12.10 12.90
N GLN A 249 -9.36 12.52 13.00
CA GLN A 249 -9.75 13.94 13.16
C GLN A 249 -9.14 14.84 12.07
N GLY A 250 -9.09 14.35 10.84
CA GLY A 250 -8.41 15.00 9.72
C GLY A 250 -9.03 14.66 8.37
N ARG A 251 -8.40 15.11 7.29
CA ARG A 251 -8.84 14.80 5.93
C ARG A 251 -8.58 13.32 5.63
N VAL A 252 -9.63 12.60 5.25
CA VAL A 252 -9.51 11.19 4.85
C VAL A 252 -10.29 10.94 3.57
N ARG A 253 -9.67 10.19 2.64
CA ARG A 253 -10.33 9.66 1.45
C ARG A 253 -9.87 8.23 1.15
N THR A 254 -10.73 7.44 0.52
CA THR A 254 -10.33 6.19 -0.12
C THR A 254 -9.84 6.47 -1.54
N SER A 255 -8.86 5.70 -2.02
CA SER A 255 -8.30 5.81 -3.36
C SER A 255 -7.97 4.44 -3.92
N GLY A 256 -8.15 4.26 -5.22
CA GLY A 256 -7.47 3.21 -5.96
C GLY A 256 -6.54 3.79 -7.03
N PRO A 257 -6.08 2.96 -7.97
CA PRO A 257 -5.21 3.41 -9.05
C PRO A 257 -5.84 4.52 -9.89
N ARG A 258 -5.02 5.52 -10.22
CA ARG A 258 -5.40 6.54 -11.20
C ARG A 258 -5.61 5.91 -12.59
N PRO A 259 -6.48 6.50 -13.45
CA PRO A 259 -6.68 6.01 -14.80
C PRO A 259 -5.36 5.87 -15.57
N LEU A 260 -5.15 4.70 -16.17
CA LEU A 260 -4.03 4.41 -17.06
C LEU A 260 -4.58 4.06 -18.44
N VAL A 261 -3.98 4.63 -19.49
CA VAL A 261 -4.39 4.31 -20.87
C VAL A 261 -4.24 2.83 -21.11
N GLY A 262 -5.23 2.21 -21.74
CA GLY A 262 -5.21 0.77 -22.04
C GLY A 262 -5.58 -0.13 -20.86
N LEU A 263 -5.95 0.42 -19.69
CA LEU A 263 -6.57 -0.34 -18.61
C LEU A 263 -8.03 0.06 -18.44
N ASP A 264 -8.88 -0.94 -18.25
CA ASP A 264 -10.30 -0.77 -17.97
C ASP A 264 -10.52 -0.10 -16.60
N GLU A 265 -11.67 0.56 -16.44
CA GLU A 265 -12.03 1.27 -15.20
C GLU A 265 -12.06 0.38 -13.96
N GLN A 266 -12.34 -0.93 -14.12
CA GLN A 266 -12.31 -1.90 -13.01
C GLN A 266 -10.96 -1.93 -12.26
N TYR A 267 -9.85 -1.58 -12.93
CA TYR A 267 -8.52 -1.55 -12.30
C TYR A 267 -8.28 -0.31 -11.44
N GLN A 268 -9.24 0.62 -11.38
CA GLN A 268 -9.22 1.74 -10.45
C GLN A 268 -9.76 1.35 -9.07
N ASP A 269 -10.18 0.10 -8.88
CA ASP A 269 -10.53 -0.43 -7.56
C ASP A 269 -9.31 -0.39 -6.60
N PRO A 270 -9.48 0.10 -5.35
CA PRO A 270 -8.41 0.14 -4.34
C PRO A 270 -7.63 -1.16 -4.17
N ALA A 271 -8.28 -2.32 -4.37
CA ALA A 271 -7.65 -3.63 -4.28
C ALA A 271 -6.52 -3.87 -5.30
N TYR A 272 -6.45 -3.07 -6.38
CA TYR A 272 -5.40 -3.18 -7.40
C TYR A 272 -4.22 -2.21 -7.20
N SER A 273 -4.20 -1.44 -6.10
CA SER A 273 -3.20 -0.39 -5.89
C SER A 273 -1.77 -0.90 -5.85
N ALA A 274 -1.49 -1.96 -5.10
CA ALA A 274 -0.17 -2.58 -5.07
C ALA A 274 0.26 -3.06 -6.45
N GLY A 275 -0.58 -3.86 -7.12
CA GLY A 275 -0.29 -4.44 -8.44
C GLY A 275 -0.04 -3.39 -9.53
N ILE A 276 -0.92 -2.40 -9.64
CA ILE A 276 -0.74 -1.29 -10.61
C ILE A 276 0.43 -0.40 -10.21
N GLY A 277 0.65 -0.21 -8.91
CA GLY A 277 1.79 0.50 -8.37
C GLY A 277 3.12 -0.11 -8.77
N MET A 278 3.24 -1.44 -8.66
CA MET A 278 4.41 -2.20 -9.11
C MET A 278 4.66 -2.01 -10.60
N LEU A 279 3.59 -2.04 -11.42
CA LEU A 279 3.69 -1.78 -12.86
C LEU A 279 4.24 -0.36 -13.12
N ILE A 280 3.64 0.67 -12.52
CA ILE A 280 4.09 2.06 -12.68
C ILE A 280 5.55 2.21 -12.27
N TRP A 281 5.95 1.59 -11.15
CA TRP A 281 7.31 1.64 -10.66
C TRP A 281 8.29 0.95 -11.62
N GLY A 282 7.97 -0.26 -12.10
CA GLY A 282 8.81 -0.98 -13.07
C GLY A 282 8.97 -0.20 -14.36
N LEU A 283 7.89 0.43 -14.84
CA LEU A 283 7.91 1.30 -16.01
C LEU A 283 8.72 2.58 -15.84
N ARG A 284 9.11 2.96 -14.62
CA ARG A 284 9.94 4.16 -14.33
C ARG A 284 11.39 3.83 -14.01
N ASN A 285 11.65 2.63 -13.48
CA ASN A 285 12.95 2.29 -12.91
C ASN A 285 13.69 1.16 -13.65
N LEU A 286 13.01 0.36 -14.47
CA LEU A 286 13.67 -0.69 -15.28
C LEU A 286 14.15 -0.14 -16.63
N PRO A 287 15.33 -0.53 -17.15
CA PRO A 287 15.97 0.08 -18.33
C PRO A 287 15.05 0.36 -19.52
N SER A 288 15.31 1.44 -20.29
CA SER A 288 14.47 2.01 -21.37
C SER A 288 13.92 1.08 -22.46
N GLY A 289 14.43 -0.14 -22.59
CA GLY A 289 13.74 -1.20 -23.34
C GLY A 289 12.38 -1.58 -22.75
N SER A 290 12.08 -1.12 -21.52
CA SER A 290 10.97 -1.50 -20.65
C SER A 290 10.04 -0.34 -20.27
N HIS A 291 10.40 0.92 -20.55
CA HIS A 291 9.66 2.13 -20.09
C HIS A 291 8.45 2.47 -20.99
N LEU A 292 7.40 3.05 -20.40
CA LEU A 292 6.32 3.75 -21.11
C LEU A 292 6.64 5.23 -21.30
N GLY A 293 6.26 5.78 -22.45
CA GLY A 293 6.26 7.23 -22.65
C GLY A 293 5.25 7.94 -21.73
N VAL A 294 5.50 9.21 -21.46
CA VAL A 294 4.50 10.11 -20.86
C VAL A 294 3.86 10.90 -21.99
N SER A 295 2.53 10.96 -22.04
CA SER A 295 1.78 11.74 -23.04
C SER A 295 0.71 12.58 -22.35
N THR A 296 0.48 13.80 -22.83
CA THR A 296 -0.62 14.64 -22.37
C THR A 296 -1.86 14.42 -23.22
N VAL A 297 -2.98 14.07 -22.60
CA VAL A 297 -4.31 14.02 -23.24
C VAL A 297 -5.24 14.96 -22.48
N ASN A 298 -5.82 15.94 -23.17
CA ASN A 298 -6.77 16.93 -22.62
C ASN A 298 -6.27 17.66 -21.35
N GLY A 299 -4.98 17.97 -21.26
CA GLY A 299 -4.40 18.74 -20.13
C GLY A 299 -4.17 17.93 -18.86
N ALA A 300 -4.48 16.64 -18.84
CA ALA A 300 -4.05 15.71 -17.79
C ALA A 300 -2.76 15.00 -18.22
N GLU A 301 -1.81 14.85 -17.30
CA GLU A 301 -0.67 13.96 -17.50
C GLU A 301 -1.15 12.52 -17.52
N VAL A 302 -0.92 11.84 -18.64
CA VAL A 302 -1.31 10.44 -18.83
C VAL A 302 -0.04 9.62 -19.06
N LEU A 303 0.16 8.60 -18.23
CA LEU A 303 1.19 7.60 -18.48
C LEU A 303 0.73 6.78 -19.69
N GLY A 304 1.43 6.95 -20.82
CA GLY A 304 1.01 6.44 -22.12
C GLY A 304 2.22 5.96 -22.89
N GLY A 305 2.55 4.67 -22.73
CA GLY A 305 3.51 4.02 -23.61
C GLY A 305 2.78 3.15 -24.62
N GLY A 306 3.28 3.15 -25.84
CA GLY A 306 2.66 2.47 -26.98
C GLY A 306 2.44 0.97 -26.76
N ASN A 307 1.75 0.37 -27.72
CA ASN A 307 1.17 -0.99 -27.73
C ASN A 307 1.99 -2.13 -27.09
N ARG A 308 3.31 -2.05 -26.89
CA ARG A 308 4.16 -3.16 -26.41
C ARG A 308 3.83 -3.68 -25.01
N TRP A 309 3.58 -2.83 -24.01
CA TRP A 309 3.22 -3.31 -22.67
C TRP A 309 1.78 -3.82 -22.64
N TYR A 310 0.87 -3.16 -23.38
CA TYR A 310 -0.51 -3.61 -23.54
C TYR A 310 -0.52 -4.98 -24.23
N ASP A 311 0.33 -5.20 -25.23
CA ASP A 311 0.52 -6.49 -25.89
C ASP A 311 1.16 -7.53 -24.96
N ALA A 312 2.11 -7.13 -24.10
CA ALA A 312 2.71 -8.02 -23.10
C ALA A 312 1.72 -8.42 -21.99
N PHE A 313 0.96 -7.45 -21.48
CA PHE A 313 -0.06 -7.62 -20.45
C PHE A 313 -1.26 -8.41 -20.98
N THR A 314 -1.83 -8.02 -22.12
CA THR A 314 -2.92 -8.78 -22.78
C THR A 314 -2.45 -10.13 -23.29
N GLY A 315 -1.20 -10.25 -23.72
CA GLY A 315 -0.58 -11.53 -24.07
C GLY A 315 -0.41 -12.46 -22.87
N TRP A 316 -0.01 -11.94 -21.71
CA TRP A 316 0.02 -12.70 -20.45
C TRP A 316 -1.39 -13.10 -20.00
N ARG A 317 -2.36 -12.17 -20.06
CA ARG A 317 -3.77 -12.43 -19.74
C ARG A 317 -4.36 -13.56 -20.60
N LYS A 318 -4.13 -13.51 -21.91
CA LYS A 318 -4.57 -14.56 -22.86
C LYS A 318 -3.89 -15.91 -22.62
N ARG A 319 -2.66 -15.93 -22.08
CA ARG A 319 -1.98 -17.18 -21.67
C ARG A 319 -2.60 -17.76 -20.40
N GLY A 320 -2.95 -16.92 -19.44
CA GLY A 320 -3.66 -17.33 -18.22
C GLY A 320 -5.10 -17.82 -18.47
N GLU A 321 -5.82 -17.20 -19.43
CA GLU A 321 -7.15 -17.64 -19.85
C GLU A 321 -7.14 -19.00 -20.57
N ARG A 322 -6.03 -19.37 -21.24
CA ARG A 322 -5.88 -20.66 -21.95
C ARG A 322 -5.53 -21.84 -21.03
N SER A 323 -5.10 -21.60 -19.80
CA SER A 323 -4.71 -22.64 -18.83
C SER A 323 -5.80 -22.97 -17.81
N GLY A 324 -7.09 -22.74 -18.15
CA GLY A 324 -8.19 -22.69 -17.19
C GLY A 324 -8.29 -23.86 -16.18
N ASN A 325 -8.38 -23.52 -14.89
CA ASN A 325 -9.54 -23.80 -14.05
C ASN A 325 -9.50 -22.99 -12.72
N GLU A 326 -10.65 -22.41 -12.38
CA GLU A 326 -11.22 -22.04 -11.07
C GLU A 326 -10.37 -21.35 -9.97
N THR A 327 -10.93 -20.23 -9.46
CA THR A 327 -10.54 -19.44 -8.27
C THR A 327 -9.15 -18.79 -8.24
N ARG A 328 -9.07 -17.56 -8.76
CA ARG A 328 -8.14 -16.54 -8.25
C ARG A 328 -8.84 -15.19 -8.17
N THR A 329 -9.74 -15.06 -7.20
CA THR A 329 -9.99 -13.76 -6.58
C THR A 329 -8.65 -13.24 -6.05
N GLY A 330 -8.40 -11.95 -6.27
CA GLY A 330 -7.10 -11.32 -6.10
C GLY A 330 -6.44 -11.67 -4.76
N VAL A 331 -5.36 -12.43 -4.83
CA VAL A 331 -4.30 -12.39 -3.82
C VAL A 331 -3.16 -11.66 -4.50
N SER A 332 -3.09 -10.35 -4.27
CA SER A 332 -1.81 -9.66 -4.27
C SER A 332 -1.03 -10.21 -3.08
N VAL A 333 0.10 -10.85 -3.37
CA VAL A 333 1.19 -11.04 -2.40
C VAL A 333 1.96 -9.73 -2.32
#